data_AF-A0A2E6H822-F1
#
_entry.id   AF-A0A2E6H822-F1
#
_cell.length_a   1.000
_cell.length_b   1.000
_cell.length_c   1.000
_cell.angle_alpha   90.00
_cell.angle_beta   90.00
_cell.angle_gamma   90.00
#
_symmetry.space_group_name_H-M   'P 1'
#
loop_
_entity.id
_entity.type
_entity.pdbx_description
1 polymer ?
#
loop_
_entity_poly.entity_id
_entity_poly.type
_entity_poly.pdbx_seq_one_letter_code
_entity_poly.pdbx_strand_id
1 'polypeptide(L)'
;MFFMLICGLLAACGMLFLLAKLNIKRVLYFDVAIDIIVTMALLAMFAGTFAGMMAGVVGGAVVSVVLFLLKRVIGSERPTFDNWRLKWVAVPPR
;
A
#
# COMPACT_ATOMS: atom_id res chain seq x y z
N MET A 1 1.79 -18.08 17.80
CA MET A 1 2.23 -17.78 16.41
C MET A 1 1.07 -17.56 15.45
N PHE A 2 0.14 -18.51 15.32
CA PHE A 2 -0.97 -18.43 14.38
C PHE A 2 -1.84 -17.17 14.52
N PHE A 3 -2.13 -16.75 15.76
CA PHE A 3 -2.91 -15.54 16.03
C PHE A 3 -2.26 -14.25 15.50
N MET A 4 -0.94 -14.10 15.63
CA MET A 4 -0.20 -12.92 15.15
C MET A 4 -0.24 -12.81 13.62
N LEU A 5 -0.18 -13.96 12.93
CA LEU A 5 -0.30 -14.01 11.47
C LEU A 5 -1.71 -13.59 11.02
N ILE A 6 -2.76 -14.07 11.70
CA ILE A 6 -4.14 -13.68 11.41
C ILE A 6 -4.35 -12.18 11.64
N CYS A 7 -3.87 -11.63 12.76
CA CYS A 7 -3.95 -10.20 13.04
C CYS A 7 -3.22 -9.36 11.98
N GLY A 8 -2.00 -9.76 11.60
CA GLY A 8 -1.24 -9.09 10.54
C GLY A 8 -1.96 -9.15 9.18
N LEU A 9 -2.54 -10.29 8.84
CA LEU A 9 -3.30 -10.47 7.61
C LEU A 9 -4.58 -9.61 7.59
N LEU A 10 -5.34 -9.60 8.68
CA LEU A 10 -6.53 -8.76 8.83
C LEU A 10 -6.20 -7.27 8.74
N ALA A 11 -5.11 -6.83 9.38
CA ALA A 11 -4.65 -5.46 9.30
C ALA A 11 -4.23 -5.09 7.87
N ALA A 12 -3.52 -5.98 7.16
CA ALA A 12 -3.17 -5.80 5.76
C ALA A 12 -4.41 -5.69 4.86
N CYS A 13 -5.40 -6.57 5.05
CA CYS A 13 -6.67 -6.49 4.32
C CYS A 13 -7.41 -5.18 4.59
N GLY A 14 -7.44 -4.71 5.85
CA GLY A 14 -8.03 -3.42 6.21
C GLY A 14 -7.33 -2.23 5.53
N MET A 15 -6.00 -2.24 5.49
CA MET A 15 -5.22 -1.22 4.79
C MET A 15 -5.44 -1.25 3.27
N LEU A 16 -5.46 -2.44 2.67
CA LEU A 16 -5.77 -2.60 1.25
C LEU A 16 -7.19 -2.13 0.92
N PHE A 17 -8.15 -2.36 1.81
CA PHE A 17 -9.52 -1.85 1.65
C PHE A 17 -9.57 -0.32 1.69
N LEU A 18 -8.83 0.31 2.61
CA LEU A 18 -8.69 1.77 2.65
C LEU A 18 -8.05 2.32 1.37
N LEU A 19 -7.02 1.65 0.86
CA LEU A 19 -6.36 2.02 -0.40
C LEU A 19 -7.24 1.81 -1.62
N ALA A 20 -8.05 0.74 -1.64
CA ALA A 20 -9.01 0.48 -2.71
C ALA A 20 -10.14 1.52 -2.77
N LYS A 21 -10.50 2.11 -1.61
CA LYS A 21 -11.45 3.23 -1.54
C LYS A 21 -10.87 4.53 -2.10
N LEU A 22 -9.54 4.66 -2.15
CA LEU A 22 -8.85 5.74 -2.82
C LEU A 22 -8.74 5.44 -4.33
N ASN A 23 -8.59 6.47 -5.16
CA ASN A 23 -8.43 6.28 -6.61
C ASN A 23 -7.15 5.47 -6.89
N ILE A 24 -7.30 4.16 -7.09
CA ILE A 24 -6.22 3.16 -7.18
C ILE A 24 -5.14 3.57 -8.19
N LYS A 25 -5.54 4.18 -9.31
CA LYS A 25 -4.62 4.62 -10.36
C LYS A 25 -3.68 5.77 -9.95
N ARG A 26 -4.13 6.67 -9.06
CA ARG A 26 -3.30 7.74 -8.48
C ARG A 26 -2.42 7.23 -7.35
N VAL A 27 -2.95 6.30 -6.56
CA VAL A 27 -2.23 5.59 -5.48
C VAL A 27 -1.03 4.84 -6.06
N LEU A 28 -1.22 4.15 -7.19
CA LEU A 28 -0.16 3.40 -7.89
C LEU A 28 1.00 4.26 -8.42
N TYR A 29 0.84 5.57 -8.59
CA TYR A 29 1.95 6.45 -8.95
C TYR A 29 2.86 6.71 -7.74
N PHE A 30 2.25 6.88 -6.56
CA PHE A 30 2.93 7.09 -5.29
C PHE A 30 3.14 5.78 -4.51
N ASP A 31 3.16 4.65 -5.21
CA ASP A 31 3.28 3.29 -4.67
C ASP A 31 4.30 3.18 -3.52
N VAL A 32 5.54 3.61 -3.73
CA VAL A 32 6.60 3.59 -2.70
C VAL A 32 6.28 4.47 -1.50
N ALA A 33 5.74 5.68 -1.73
CA ALA A 33 5.40 6.59 -0.64
C ALA A 33 4.25 6.03 0.21
N ILE A 34 3.27 5.41 -0.45
CA ILE A 34 2.12 4.79 0.21
C ILE A 34 2.53 3.54 0.97
N ASP A 35 3.42 2.72 0.41
CA ASP A 35 3.95 1.54 1.09
C ASP A 35 4.70 1.90 2.37
N ILE A 36 5.53 2.96 2.33
CA ILE A 36 6.21 3.50 3.51
C ILE A 36 5.20 4.01 4.54
N ILE A 37 4.19 4.78 4.12
CA ILE A 37 3.15 5.29 5.03
C ILE A 37 2.38 4.15 5.69
N VAL A 38 1.96 3.15 4.92
CA VAL A 38 1.20 2.00 5.43
C VAL A 38 2.06 1.16 6.38
N THR A 39 3.32 0.90 6.04
CA THR A 39 4.25 0.16 6.89
C THR A 39 4.48 0.90 8.21
N MET A 40 4.73 2.20 8.16
CA MET A 40 4.89 3.03 9.36
C MET A 40 3.61 3.07 10.20
N ALA A 41 2.43 3.17 9.57
CA ALA A 41 1.15 3.16 10.28
C ALA A 41 0.89 1.82 10.96
N LEU A 42 1.19 0.69 10.31
CA LEU A 42 1.06 -0.65 10.91
C LEU A 42 2.01 -0.83 12.08
N LEU A 43 3.28 -0.44 11.93
CA LEU A 43 4.25 -0.48 13.03
C LEU A 43 3.82 0.40 14.21
N ALA A 44 3.27 1.59 13.95
CA ALA A 44 2.77 2.49 14.98
C ALA A 44 1.53 1.92 15.70
N MET A 45 0.57 1.34 14.97
CA MET A 45 -0.63 0.72 15.56
C MET A 45 -0.31 -0.48 16.46
N PHE A 46 0.74 -1.22 16.14
CA PHE A 46 1.17 -2.39 16.90
C PHE A 46 2.43 -2.16 17.76
N ALA A 47 2.79 -0.90 18.01
CA ALA A 47 3.93 -0.54 18.84
C ALA A 47 3.70 -0.99 20.29
N GLY A 48 4.74 -1.53 20.92
CA GLY A 48 4.73 -1.84 22.36
C GLY A 48 4.88 -3.31 22.74
N THR A 49 4.71 -4.26 21.80
CA THR A 49 5.01 -5.69 22.05
C THR A 49 5.72 -6.35 20.88
N PHE A 50 6.58 -7.34 21.14
CA PHE A 50 7.26 -8.12 20.09
C PHE A 50 6.24 -8.79 19.15
N ALA A 51 5.16 -9.34 19.72
CA ALA A 51 4.10 -9.99 18.97
C ALA A 51 3.38 -9.03 18.01
N GLY A 52 3.06 -7.82 18.48
CA GLY A 52 2.43 -6.78 17.68
C GLY A 52 3.36 -6.30 16.56
N MET A 53 4.62 -6.00 16.87
CA MET A 53 5.59 -5.56 15.87
C MET A 53 5.80 -6.61 14.77
N MET A 54 5.89 -7.90 15.14
CA MET A 54 5.96 -8.98 14.16
C MET A 54 4.70 -9.07 13.28
N ALA A 55 3.50 -8.89 13.85
CA ALA A 55 2.27 -8.83 13.06
C ALA A 55 2.23 -7.62 12.11
N GLY A 56 2.73 -6.46 12.55
CA GLY A 56 2.86 -5.25 11.74
C GLY A 56 3.83 -5.43 10.57
N VAL A 57 4.99 -6.06 10.80
CA VAL A 57 5.96 -6.38 9.73
C VAL A 57 5.37 -7.34 8.71
N VAL A 58 4.73 -8.42 9.16
CA VAL A 58 4.08 -9.39 8.26
C VAL A 58 2.95 -8.73 7.47
N GLY A 59 2.12 -7.92 8.13
CA GLY A 59 1.05 -7.17 7.49
C GLY A 59 1.58 -6.18 6.45
N GLY A 60 2.61 -5.41 6.78
CA GLY A 60 3.24 -4.46 5.87
C GLY A 60 3.83 -5.14 4.63
N ALA A 61 4.53 -6.25 4.83
CA ALA A 61 5.08 -7.05 3.72
C ALA A 61 3.97 -7.56 2.78
N VAL A 62 2.84 -8.01 3.32
CA VAL A 62 1.69 -8.44 2.51
C VAL A 62 1.11 -7.28 1.70
N VAL A 63 0.96 -6.09 2.31
CA VAL A 63 0.47 -4.90 1.58
C VAL A 63 1.43 -4.51 0.46
N SER A 64 2.74 -4.51 0.73
CA SER A 64 3.79 -4.18 -0.25
C SER A 64 3.76 -5.13 -1.45
N VAL A 65 3.65 -6.44 -1.22
CA VAL A 65 3.52 -7.44 -2.30
C VAL A 65 2.26 -7.21 -3.13
N VAL A 66 1.13 -6.92 -2.48
CA VAL A 66 -0.14 -6.69 -3.19
C VAL A 66 -0.08 -5.40 -4.00
N LEU A 67 0.49 -4.32 -3.47
CA LEU A 67 0.73 -3.06 -4.19
C LEU A 67 1.63 -3.26 -5.41
N PHE A 68 2.71 -4.04 -5.25
CA PHE A 68 3.61 -4.40 -6.34
C PHE A 68 2.89 -5.18 -7.45
N LEU A 69 2.06 -6.16 -7.11
CA LEU A 69 1.25 -6.91 -8.08
C LEU A 69 0.22 -6.01 -8.77
N LEU A 70 -0.48 -5.16 -8.01
CA LEU A 70 -1.45 -4.20 -8.54
C LEU A 70 -0.80 -3.26 -9.57
N LYS A 71 0.40 -2.76 -9.28
CA LYS A 71 1.17 -1.92 -10.20
C LYS A 71 1.46 -2.61 -11.53
N ARG A 72 1.77 -3.90 -11.46
CA ARG A 72 2.06 -4.73 -12.63
C ARG A 72 0.82 -5.06 -13.46
N VAL A 73 -0.36 -5.18 -12.85
CA VAL A 73 -1.61 -5.53 -13.55
C VAL A 73 -2.32 -4.32 -14.14
N ILE A 74 -2.42 -3.21 -13.39
CA ILE A 74 -3.29 -2.07 -13.75
C ILE A 74 -2.53 -0.98 -14.53
N GLY A 75 -1.22 -0.84 -14.32
CA GLY A 75 -0.46 0.33 -14.75
C GLY A 75 -0.77 1.56 -13.90
N SER A 76 0.14 2.53 -13.87
CA SER A 76 0.04 3.74 -13.02
C SER A 76 -0.41 4.94 -13.85
N GLU A 77 -1.21 5.86 -13.30
CA GLU A 77 -1.47 7.16 -13.94
C GLU A 77 -0.47 8.20 -13.42
N ARG A 78 0.43 8.67 -14.29
CA ARG A 78 1.40 9.72 -13.93
C ARG A 78 0.76 11.10 -14.04
N PRO A 79 0.80 11.95 -13.00
CA PRO A 79 0.47 13.36 -13.14
C PRO A 79 1.57 14.02 -14.00
N THR A 80 1.25 14.36 -15.24
CA THR A 80 2.15 15.12 -16.12
C THR A 80 1.67 16.56 -16.15
N PHE A 81 2.56 17.50 -15.82
CA PHE A 81 2.32 18.92 -15.98
C PHE A 81 2.55 19.30 -17.44
N ASP A 82 1.47 19.58 -18.15
CA ASP A 82 1.50 20.02 -19.54
C ASP A 82 0.71 21.32 -19.66
N ASN A 83 1.39 22.41 -20.02
CA ASN A 83 0.80 23.74 -20.25
C ASN A 83 -0.12 24.24 -19.12
N TRP A 84 0.39 24.33 -17.88
CA TRP A 84 -0.35 24.79 -16.69
C TRP A 84 -1.61 23.98 -16.32
N ARG A 85 -1.83 22.81 -16.95
CA ARG A 85 -2.93 21.89 -16.62
C ARG A 85 -2.39 20.53 -16.17
N LEU A 86 -2.92 20.05 -15.05
CA LEU A 86 -2.64 18.70 -14.55
C LEU A 86 -3.33 17.68 -15.47
N LYS A 87 -2.54 16.97 -16.30
CA LYS A 87 -3.04 15.85 -17.11
C LYS A 87 -2.59 14.54 -16.48
N TRP A 88 -3.55 13.65 -16.24
CA TRP A 88 -3.27 12.27 -15.82
C TRP A 88 -3.01 11.44 -17.07
N VAL A 89 -1.76 11.04 -17.28
CA VAL A 89 -1.37 10.21 -18.43
C VAL A 89 -1.25 8.77 -17.94
N ALA A 90 -1.99 7.85 -18.56
CA ALA A 90 -1.86 6.42 -18.26
C ALA A 90 -0.46 5.93 -18.68
N VAL A 91 0.30 5.38 -17.74
CA VAL A 91 1.56 4.68 -18.02
C VAL A 91 1.22 3.20 -18.14
N PRO A 92 1.52 2.56 -19.29
CA PRO A 92 1.32 1.12 -19.42
C PRO A 92 2.15 0.36 -18.37
N PRO A 93 1.64 -0.78 -17.87
CA PRO A 93 2.33 -1.60 -16.88
C PRO A 93 3.72 -2.02 -17.40
N ARG A 94 4.74 -1.93 -16.54
CA ARG A 94 6.10 -2.44 -16.77
C ARG A 94 6.34 -3.66 -15.91
#